data_AF-A0A355DL09-F1
#
_entry.id   AF-A0A355DL09-F1
#
_cell.length_a   1.000
_cell.length_b   1.000
_cell.length_c   1.000
_cell.angle_alpha   90.00
_cell.angle_beta   90.00
_cell.angle_gamma   90.00
#
_symmetry.space_group_name_H-M   'P 1'
#
loop_
_entity.id
_entity.type
_entity.pdbx_description
1 polymer ?
#
loop_
_entity_poly.entity_id
_entity_poly.type
_entity_poly.pdbx_seq_one_letter_code
_entity_poly.pdbx_strand_id
1 'polypeptide(L)'
;MTITEALASIKYVADSKEKKTDVIVPVEVWEALLASWKQLVEQVEDREDIGIFQEWLQKRTEGDVETISLATLEQELIADGLV
;
A
#
# COMPACT_ATOMS: atom_id res chain seq x y z
N MET A 1 13.27 -19.27 31.93
CA MET A 1 13.20 -17.83 31.63
C MET A 1 12.53 -17.15 32.81
N THR A 2 13.20 -16.19 33.44
CA THR A 2 12.63 -15.42 34.55
C THR A 2 11.81 -14.24 34.00
N ILE A 3 10.81 -13.76 34.74
CA ILE A 3 9.97 -12.62 34.33
C ILE A 3 10.83 -11.39 33.98
N THR A 4 11.94 -11.21 34.69
CA THR A 4 12.90 -10.11 34.48
C THR A 4 13.60 -10.17 33.12
N GLU A 5 13.88 -11.36 32.60
CA GLU A 5 14.48 -11.55 31.27
C GLU A 5 13.46 -11.29 30.15
N ALA A 6 12.18 -11.62 30.39
CA ALA A 6 11.11 -11.34 29.44
C ALA A 6 10.83 -9.83 29.32
N LEU A 7 11.02 -9.04 30.37
CA LEU A 7 10.86 -7.58 30.32
C LEU A 7 11.86 -6.88 29.39
N ALA A 8 13.04 -7.47 29.16
CA ALA A 8 14.04 -6.91 28.25
C ALA A 8 13.69 -7.09 26.76
N SER A 9 12.81 -8.05 26.42
CA SER A 9 12.35 -8.29 25.05
C SER A 9 11.03 -7.60 24.72
N ILE A 10 10.41 -6.94 25.71
CA ILE A 10 9.13 -6.26 25.55
C ILE A 10 9.33 -4.90 24.89
N LYS A 11 8.69 -4.71 23.72
CA LYS A 11 8.60 -3.43 23.03
C LYS A 11 7.23 -2.80 23.31
N TYR A 12 7.23 -1.53 23.72
CA TYR A 12 6.01 -0.75 23.90
C TYR A 12 5.67 -0.04 22.59
N VAL A 13 4.42 -0.13 22.14
CA VAL A 13 3.93 0.66 21.01
C VAL A 13 3.59 2.06 21.54
N ALA A 14 4.26 3.09 21.02
CA ALA A 14 3.99 4.48 21.36
C ALA A 14 3.30 5.19 20.19
N ASP A 15 2.39 6.11 20.49
CA ASP A 15 1.83 7.01 19.48
C ASP A 15 2.84 8.09 19.05
N SER A 16 2.46 8.93 18.08
CA SER A 16 3.28 10.05 17.59
C SER A 16 3.53 11.16 18.62
N LYS A 17 2.92 11.07 19.81
CA LYS A 17 3.11 11.95 20.96
C LYS A 17 3.84 11.25 22.10
N GLU A 18 4.50 10.13 21.81
CA GLU A 18 5.25 9.28 22.75
C GLU A 18 4.39 8.66 23.87
N LYS A 19 3.06 8.69 23.75
CA LYS A 19 2.19 8.02 24.70
C LYS A 19 2.25 6.52 24.44
N LYS A 20 2.82 5.80 25.40
CA LYS A 20 2.92 4.33 25.35
C LYS A 20 1.53 3.73 25.55
N THR A 21 1.22 2.72 24.75
CA THR A 21 0.13 1.80 25.05
C THR A 21 0.56 0.91 26.21
N ASP A 22 -0.32 0.68 27.19
CA ASP A 22 -0.07 -0.23 28.31
C ASP A 22 -0.07 -1.72 27.89
N VAL A 23 0.04 -1.99 26.58
CA VAL A 23 -0.08 -3.31 25.99
C VAL A 23 1.30 -3.85 25.65
N ILE A 24 1.65 -4.96 26.28
CA ILE A 24 2.82 -5.75 25.95
C ILE A 24 2.47 -6.64 24.76
N VAL A 25 3.21 -6.50 23.65
CA VAL A 25 3.03 -7.33 22.46
C VAL A 25 4.33 -8.10 22.19
N PRO A 26 4.29 -9.43 21.99
CA PRO A 26 5.44 -10.18 21.50
C PRO A 26 5.94 -9.62 20.17
N VAL A 27 7.25 -9.58 19.97
CA VAL A 27 7.85 -8.98 18.76
C VAL A 27 7.34 -9.67 17.50
N GLU A 28 7.18 -10.98 17.54
CA GLU A 28 6.71 -11.80 16.43
C GLU A 28 5.26 -11.46 16.05
N VAL A 29 4.43 -11.16 17.06
CA VAL A 29 3.04 -10.73 16.86
C VAL A 29 2.98 -9.33 16.25
N TRP A 30 3.86 -8.44 16.69
CA TRP A 30 3.96 -7.09 16.12
C TRP A 30 4.42 -7.12 14.65
N GLU A 31 5.42 -7.95 14.34
CA GLU A 31 5.90 -8.15 12.97
C GLU A 31 4.81 -8.74 12.07
N ALA A 32 4.06 -9.73 12.55
CA ALA A 32 2.93 -10.30 11.82
C ALA A 32 1.83 -9.26 11.57
N LEU A 33 1.53 -8.40 12.55
CA LEU A 33 0.55 -7.33 12.39
C LEU A 33 1.00 -6.32 11.33
N LEU A 34 2.26 -5.88 11.38
CA LEU A 34 2.83 -4.97 10.39
C LEU A 34 2.81 -5.58 8.99
N ALA A 35 3.16 -6.86 8.84
CA ALA A 35 3.09 -7.56 7.57
C ALA A 35 1.66 -7.63 7.04
N SER A 36 0.69 -7.93 7.90
CA SER A 36 -0.72 -7.96 7.54
C SER A 36 -1.24 -6.58 7.11
N TRP A 37 -0.80 -5.50 7.75
CA TRP A 37 -1.14 -4.14 7.34
C TRP A 37 -0.54 -3.76 6.00
N LYS A 38 0.73 -4.10 5.77
CA LYS A 38 1.38 -3.86 4.47
C LYS A 38 0.61 -4.56 3.36
N GLN A 39 0.27 -5.83 3.55
CA GLN A 39 -0.51 -6.60 2.59
C GLN A 39 -1.91 -6.00 2.37
N LEU A 40 -2.55 -5.49 3.42
CA LEU A 40 -3.85 -4.84 3.29
C LEU A 40 -3.77 -3.57 2.44
N VAL A 41 -2.73 -2.76 2.61
CA VAL A 41 -2.49 -1.56 1.79
C VAL A 41 -2.31 -1.95 0.32
N GLU A 42 -1.44 -2.92 0.03
CA GLU A 42 -1.21 -3.42 -1.33
C GLU A 42 -2.52 -3.92 -1.97
N GLN A 43 -3.35 -4.66 -1.22
CA GLN A 43 -4.65 -5.12 -1.71
C GLN A 43 -5.67 -4.01 -1.95
N VAL A 44 -5.58 -2.90 -1.21
CA VAL A 44 -6.43 -1.73 -1.45
C VAL A 44 -5.98 -1.02 -2.72
N GLU A 45 -4.67 -0.79 -2.88
CA GLU A 45 -4.10 -0.20 -4.10
C GLU A 45 -4.44 -1.05 -5.34
N ASP A 46 -4.26 -2.37 -5.27
CA ASP A 46 -4.64 -3.30 -6.35
C ASP A 46 -6.13 -3.18 -6.71
N ARG A 47 -7.01 -3.00 -5.71
CA ARG A 47 -8.45 -2.86 -5.95
C ARG A 47 -8.78 -1.53 -6.60
N GLU A 48 -8.11 -0.45 -6.21
CA GLU A 48 -8.26 0.87 -6.83
C GLU A 48 -7.82 0.83 -8.29
N ASP A 49 -6.65 0.23 -8.58
CA ASP A 49 -6.14 0.05 -9.94
C ASP A 49 -7.09 -0.76 -10.82
N ILE A 50 -7.62 -1.87 -10.29
CA ILE A 50 -8.63 -2.69 -10.98
C ILE A 50 -9.89 -1.86 -11.25
N GLY A 51 -10.34 -1.06 -10.29
CA GLY A 51 -11.51 -0.19 -10.44
C GLY A 51 -11.31 0.85 -11.55
N ILE A 52 -10.17 1.54 -11.56
CA ILE A 52 -9.79 2.52 -12.60
C ILE A 52 -9.79 1.84 -13.98
N PHE A 53 -9.19 0.65 -14.08
CA PHE A 53 -9.14 -0.09 -15.34
C PHE A 53 -10.53 -0.52 -15.82
N GLN A 54 -11.39 -1.00 -14.93
CA GLN A 54 -12.76 -1.38 -15.25
C GLN A 54 -13.60 -0.19 -15.70
N GLU A 55 -13.48 0.96 -15.02
CA GLU A 55 -14.15 2.20 -15.41
C GLU A 55 -13.69 2.65 -16.80
N TRP A 56 -12.39 2.63 -17.07
CA TRP A 56 -11.85 2.95 -18.38
C TRP A 56 -12.36 2.01 -19.48
N LEU A 57 -12.42 0.69 -19.20
CA LEU A 57 -12.98 -0.30 -20.13
C LEU A 57 -14.46 -0.04 -20.43
N GLN A 58 -15.23 0.33 -19.42
CA GLN A 58 -16.63 0.68 -19.58
C GLN A 58 -16.78 1.90 -20.49
N LYS A 59 -16.09 3.01 -20.17
CA LYS A 59 -16.15 4.23 -20.99
C LYS A 59 -15.67 4.00 -22.42
N ARG A 60 -14.65 3.16 -22.62
CA ARG A 60 -14.22 2.73 -23.95
C ARG A 60 -15.32 1.99 -24.71
N THR A 61 -16.04 1.10 -24.03
CA THR A 61 -17.16 0.34 -24.62
C THR A 61 -18.32 1.26 -25.00
N GLU A 62 -18.56 2.29 -24.18
CA GLU A 62 -19.56 3.33 -24.41
C GLU A 62 -19.13 4.34 -25.50
N GLY A 63 -17.86 4.32 -25.91
CA GLY A 63 -17.29 5.22 -26.92
C GLY A 63 -16.86 6.58 -26.36
N ASP A 64 -16.83 6.73 -25.04
CA ASP A 64 -16.54 7.98 -24.33
C ASP A 64 -15.03 8.24 -24.13
N VAL A 65 -14.17 7.32 -24.58
CA VAL A 65 -12.71 7.45 -24.50
C VAL A 65 -12.08 7.13 -25.84
N GLU A 66 -11.23 8.05 -26.32
CA GLU A 66 -10.41 7.85 -27.50
C GLU A 66 -9.10 7.14 -27.14
N THR A 67 -8.70 6.15 -27.95
CA THR A 67 -7.40 5.49 -27.82
C THR A 67 -6.42 6.09 -28.81
N ILE A 68 -5.21 6.42 -28.36
CA ILE A 68 -4.12 6.84 -29.24
C ILE A 68 -3.33 5.63 -29.76
N SER A 69 -2.62 5.81 -30.88
CA SER A 69 -1.73 4.78 -31.39
C SER A 69 -0.45 4.69 -30.53
N LEU A 70 0.24 3.54 -30.56
CA LEU A 70 1.52 3.38 -29.87
C LEU A 70 2.57 4.41 -30.31
N ALA A 71 2.61 4.74 -31.61
CA ALA A 71 3.52 5.76 -32.13
C ALA A 71 3.18 7.17 -31.61
N THR A 72 1.88 7.45 -31.42
CA THR A 72 1.41 8.71 -30.83
C THR A 72 1.80 8.79 -29.36
N LEU A 73 1.62 7.69 -28.60
CA LEU A 73 2.03 7.62 -27.20
C LEU A 73 3.55 7.84 -27.04
N GLU A 74 4.37 7.22 -27.89
CA GLU A 74 5.82 7.39 -27.85
C GLU A 74 6.23 8.85 -28.09
N GLN A 75 5.57 9.54 -29.01
CA GLN A 75 5.80 10.97 -29.25
C GLN A 75 5.40 11.84 -28.06
N GLU A 76 4.28 11.54 -27.40
CA GLU A 76 3.83 12.26 -26.21
C GLU A 76 4.80 12.05 -25.03
N LEU A 77 5.26 10.82 -24.79
CA LEU A 77 6.21 10.51 -23.72
C LEU A 77 7.57 11.21 -23.93
N ILE A 78 8.04 11.29 -25.18
CA ILE A 78 9.26 12.06 -25.52
C ILE A 78 9.02 13.56 -25.29
N ALA A 79 7.86 14.09 -25.68
CA ALA A 79 7.51 15.50 -25.48
C ALA A 79 7.44 15.89 -24.00
N ASP A 80 6.99 14.96 -23.14
CA ASP A 80 6.91 15.11 -21.69
C ASP A 80 8.25 14.83 -20.97
N GLY A 81 9.29 14.40 -21.70
CA GLY A 81 10.63 14.13 -21.15
C GLY A 81 10.70 12.87 -20.28
N LEU A 82 9.78 11.93 -20.49
CA LEU A 82 9.72 10.65 -19.76
C LEU A 82 10.52 9.52 -20.44
N VAL A 83 11.00 9.76 -21.67
CA VAL A 83 11.85 8.87 -22.48
C VAL A 83 12.98 9.67 -23.13
#